data_AF-A0A931UGW7-F1
#
_entry.id   AF-A0A931UGW7-F1
#
_cell.length_a   1.000
_cell.length_b   1.000
_cell.length_c   1.000
_cell.angle_alpha   90.00
_cell.angle_beta   90.00
_cell.angle_gamma   90.00
#
_symmetry.space_group_name_H-M   'P 1'
#
loop_
_entity.id
_entity.type
_entity.pdbx_description
1 polymer ?
#
loop_
_entity_poly.entity_id
_entity_poly.type
_entity_poly.pdbx_seq_one_letter_code
_entity_poly.pdbx_strand_id
1 'polypeptide(L)'
;MARPIKIPEQHLERVRRLEGILATAAESGDLTRAKVALNDLKPILERFHHHHRIHEAYLKLYEAALEAWDLLTAKQGFQFVRRETKKNTRLYLEATVLLAVAHLRSNDLFSAEPLMAEALRNEEVITSKTQRDIFRCEAIDRFDQEGALAAMAKMHPEVMHEAEVHHNALQVLRKGLNEEDIQEVLGSQVPQQVKDFILKVDMLSRKLLPHETKLLLPCSADVVKNRNIAQIIFLGVKRKLYKCVCDEDSETYKAWIRGGLNTICSEGYVASSVVAVLADLKIFIPAVSVGLTALLMQKGITNFCAANKPKRLMDLRRKGAGR
;
A
#
# COMPACT_ATOMS: atom_id res chain seq x y z
N MET A 1 25.59 17.77 14.01
CA MET A 1 25.78 16.42 13.44
C MET A 1 27.12 16.39 12.74
N ALA A 2 27.95 15.38 13.03
CA ALA A 2 29.24 15.20 12.36
C ALA A 2 29.03 15.00 10.85
N ARG A 3 29.99 15.45 10.03
CA ARG A 3 29.89 15.25 8.57
C ARG A 3 30.10 13.77 8.23
N PRO A 4 29.35 13.22 7.27
CA PRO A 4 29.49 11.83 6.86
C PRO A 4 30.91 11.54 6.35
N ILE A 5 31.51 10.45 6.82
CA ILE A 5 32.84 10.00 6.41
C ILE A 5 32.69 8.96 5.30
N LYS A 6 33.61 8.95 4.32
CA LYS A 6 33.60 7.93 3.25
C LYS A 6 33.70 6.53 3.86
N ILE A 7 32.75 5.66 3.52
CA ILE A 7 32.73 4.26 3.94
C ILE A 7 33.74 3.49 3.08
N PRO A 8 34.64 2.67 3.65
CA PRO A 8 35.54 1.79 2.90
C PRO A 8 34.79 0.80 2.00
N GLU A 9 35.37 0.40 0.86
CA GLU A 9 34.66 -0.37 -0.17
C GLU A 9 34.07 -1.69 0.35
N GLN A 10 34.83 -2.43 1.17
CA GLN A 10 34.36 -3.68 1.79
C GLN A 10 33.12 -3.47 2.68
N HIS A 11 33.09 -2.36 3.44
CA HIS A 11 31.92 -2.01 4.24
C HIS A 11 30.79 -1.47 3.37
N LEU A 12 31.10 -0.78 2.27
CA LEU A 12 30.10 -0.23 1.36
C LEU A 12 29.33 -1.31 0.61
N GLU A 13 30.00 -2.38 0.17
CA GLU A 13 29.35 -3.55 -0.43
C GLU A 13 28.37 -4.22 0.55
N ARG A 14 28.81 -4.42 1.80
CA ARG A 14 27.95 -4.95 2.85
C ARG A 14 26.75 -4.04 3.11
N VAL A 15 26.96 -2.74 3.18
CA VAL A 15 25.90 -1.74 3.33
C VAL A 15 24.88 -1.83 2.19
N ARG A 16 25.33 -1.86 0.93
CA ARG A 16 24.43 -1.97 -0.25
C ARG A 16 23.59 -3.24 -0.19
N ARG A 17 24.19 -4.37 0.21
CA ARG A 17 23.48 -5.65 0.38
C ARG A 17 22.41 -5.55 1.47
N LEU A 18 22.76 -5.02 2.63
CA LEU A 18 21.84 -4.87 3.76
C LEU A 18 20.70 -3.90 3.44
N GLU A 19 20.98 -2.79 2.75
CA GLU A 19 19.96 -1.86 2.27
C GLU A 19 19.02 -2.52 1.24
N GLY A 20 19.54 -3.40 0.39
CA GLY A 20 18.74 -4.21 -0.52
C GLY A 20 17.82 -5.18 0.21
N ILE A 21 18.35 -5.92 1.19
CA ILE A 21 17.56 -6.84 2.03
C ILE A 21 16.48 -6.07 2.82
N LEU A 22 16.83 -4.93 3.38
CA LEU A 22 15.89 -4.09 4.11
C LEU A 22 14.79 -3.55 3.17
N ALA A 23 15.15 -3.21 1.94
CA ALA A 23 14.18 -2.74 0.96
C ALA A 23 13.17 -3.83 0.58
N THR A 24 13.65 -5.06 0.31
CA THR A 24 12.76 -6.18 -0.02
C THR A 24 11.91 -6.62 1.17
N ALA A 25 12.47 -6.62 2.38
CA ALA A 25 11.74 -6.93 3.61
C ALA A 25 10.64 -5.88 3.89
N ALA A 26 10.90 -4.60 3.62
CA ALA A 26 9.88 -3.56 3.72
C ALA A 26 8.75 -3.73 2.70
N GLU A 27 9.07 -4.13 1.47
CA GLU A 27 8.09 -4.41 0.41
C GLU A 27 7.21 -5.62 0.75
N SER A 28 7.78 -6.66 1.36
CA SER A 28 7.05 -7.90 1.73
C SER A 28 6.39 -7.86 3.11
N GLY A 29 6.58 -6.79 3.88
CA GLY A 29 6.12 -6.69 5.27
C GLY A 29 6.83 -7.69 6.22
N ASP A 30 8.01 -8.17 5.86
CA ASP A 30 8.80 -9.08 6.72
C ASP A 30 9.55 -8.27 7.80
N LEU A 31 8.83 -8.01 8.89
CA LEU A 31 9.33 -7.21 10.00
C LEU A 31 10.57 -7.84 10.66
N THR A 32 10.64 -9.17 10.75
CA THR A 32 11.76 -9.88 11.39
C THR A 32 13.03 -9.69 10.58
N ARG A 33 12.97 -9.92 9.27
CA ARG A 33 14.11 -9.73 8.37
C ARG A 33 14.52 -8.26 8.29
N ALA A 34 13.56 -7.33 8.30
CA ALA A 34 13.85 -5.90 8.35
C ALA A 34 14.60 -5.51 9.64
N LYS A 35 14.20 -6.03 10.81
CA LYS A 35 14.88 -5.78 12.09
C LYS A 35 16.32 -6.28 12.07
N VAL A 36 16.55 -7.51 11.60
CA VAL A 36 17.90 -8.09 11.49
C VAL A 36 18.79 -7.25 10.58
N ALA A 37 18.29 -6.91 9.39
CA ALA A 37 19.04 -6.09 8.44
C ALA A 37 19.39 -4.70 8.99
N LEU A 38 18.46 -4.05 9.71
CA LEU A 38 18.71 -2.76 10.33
C LEU A 38 19.75 -2.84 11.45
N ASN A 39 19.66 -3.85 12.31
CA ASN A 39 20.60 -4.06 13.43
C ASN A 39 22.03 -4.27 12.95
N ASP A 40 22.21 -4.94 11.80
CA ASP A 40 23.52 -5.11 11.18
C ASP A 40 24.01 -3.85 10.45
N LEU A 41 23.09 -3.09 9.85
CA LEU A 41 23.40 -1.90 9.06
C LEU A 41 23.79 -0.71 9.95
N LYS A 42 23.08 -0.53 11.07
CA LYS A 42 23.21 0.64 11.95
C LYS A 42 24.65 0.83 12.49
N PRO A 43 25.34 -0.17 13.06
CA PRO A 43 26.70 0.01 13.58
C PRO A 43 27.70 0.49 12.51
N ILE A 44 27.55 0.02 11.28
CA ILE A 44 28.41 0.44 10.16
C ILE A 44 28.16 1.92 9.85
N LEU A 45 26.88 2.32 9.70
CA LEU A 45 26.53 3.69 9.37
C LEU A 45 26.86 4.68 10.50
N GLU A 46 26.72 4.27 11.76
CA GLU A 46 27.06 5.09 12.93
C GLU A 46 28.55 5.39 12.98
N ARG A 47 29.39 4.36 12.77
CA ARG A 47 30.85 4.49 12.74
C ARG A 47 31.33 5.54 11.74
N PHE A 48 30.62 5.72 10.64
CA PHE A 48 30.96 6.67 9.57
C PHE A 48 30.04 7.91 9.53
N HIS A 49 29.25 8.15 10.59
CA HIS A 49 28.37 9.32 10.75
C HIS A 49 27.30 9.51 9.65
N HIS A 50 26.77 8.42 9.08
CA HIS A 50 25.71 8.46 8.07
C HIS A 50 24.30 8.48 8.68
N HIS A 51 24.03 9.46 9.56
CA HIS A 51 22.76 9.54 10.29
C HIS A 51 21.52 9.59 9.37
N HIS A 52 21.59 10.27 8.23
CA HIS A 52 20.46 10.30 7.29
C HIS A 52 20.07 8.90 6.80
N ARG A 53 21.06 8.07 6.44
CA ARG A 53 20.82 6.69 5.96
C ARG A 53 20.27 5.79 7.06
N ILE A 54 20.66 6.03 8.31
CA ILE A 54 20.10 5.33 9.47
C ILE A 54 18.61 5.63 9.61
N HIS A 55 18.19 6.89 9.53
CA HIS A 55 16.78 7.27 9.61
C HIS A 55 15.96 6.76 8.42
N GLU A 56 16.55 6.73 7.22
CA GLU A 56 15.92 6.08 6.06
C GLU A 56 15.73 4.58 6.29
N ALA A 57 16.70 3.92 6.91
CA ALA A 57 16.61 2.51 7.25
C ALA A 57 15.53 2.25 8.34
N TYR A 58 15.44 3.12 9.36
CA TYR A 58 14.33 3.08 10.31
C TYR A 58 12.97 3.28 9.63
N LEU A 59 12.85 4.23 8.70
CA LEU A 59 11.62 4.46 7.96
C LEU A 59 11.18 3.20 7.20
N LYS A 60 12.11 2.51 6.51
CA LYS A 60 11.85 1.22 5.85
C LYS A 60 11.39 0.14 6.81
N LEU A 61 12.02 0.03 7.98
CA LEU A 61 11.60 -0.91 9.02
C LEU A 61 10.15 -0.66 9.45
N TYR A 62 9.78 0.60 9.66
CA TYR A 62 8.43 0.94 10.13
C TYR A 62 7.38 0.86 9.01
N GLU A 63 7.77 1.05 7.75
CA GLU A 63 6.94 0.63 6.61
C GLU A 63 6.70 -0.88 6.62
N ALA A 64 7.71 -1.71 6.90
CA ALA A 64 7.53 -3.15 7.04
C ALA A 64 6.52 -3.49 8.16
N ALA A 65 6.62 -2.81 9.30
CA ALA A 65 5.67 -2.95 10.42
C ALA A 65 4.26 -2.53 10.02
N LEU A 66 4.13 -1.42 9.27
CA LEU A 66 2.86 -0.96 8.74
C LEU A 66 2.25 -2.07 7.87
N GLU A 67 2.96 -2.57 6.86
CA GLU A 67 2.46 -3.63 5.97
C GLU A 67 2.17 -4.96 6.67
N ALA A 68 2.88 -5.27 7.76
CA ALA A 68 2.59 -6.39 8.65
C ALA A 68 1.37 -6.18 9.57
N TRP A 69 0.68 -5.03 9.48
CA TRP A 69 -0.44 -4.63 10.35
C TRP A 69 -0.08 -4.49 11.84
N ASP A 70 1.22 -4.40 12.15
CA ASP A 70 1.70 -3.99 13.47
C ASP A 70 1.63 -2.45 13.61
N LEU A 71 0.39 -1.95 13.73
CA LEU A 71 0.09 -0.52 13.74
C LEU A 71 0.72 0.20 14.94
N LEU A 72 0.92 -0.49 16.07
CA LEU A 72 1.54 0.09 17.25
C LEU A 72 3.01 0.41 16.98
N THR A 73 3.78 -0.59 16.51
CA THR A 73 5.18 -0.41 16.15
C THR A 73 5.35 0.62 15.03
N ALA A 74 4.48 0.58 14.01
CA ALA A 74 4.51 1.53 12.91
C ALA A 74 4.30 2.98 13.39
N LYS A 75 3.25 3.25 14.19
CA LYS A 75 2.96 4.59 14.71
C LYS A 75 4.11 5.15 15.56
N GLN A 76 4.58 4.36 16.53
CA GLN A 76 5.69 4.77 17.39
C GLN A 76 6.96 5.04 16.57
N GLY A 77 7.22 4.19 15.58
CA GLY A 77 8.36 4.31 14.69
C GLY A 77 8.35 5.54 13.80
N PHE A 78 7.22 5.84 13.15
CA PHE A 78 7.10 7.06 12.34
C PHE A 78 7.18 8.32 13.20
N GLN A 79 6.60 8.31 14.41
CA GLN A 79 6.79 9.40 15.38
C GLN A 79 8.26 9.57 15.77
N PHE A 80 9.00 8.48 15.99
CA PHE A 80 10.42 8.51 16.24
C PHE A 80 11.19 9.17 15.07
N VAL A 81 10.97 8.72 13.83
CA VAL A 81 11.62 9.31 12.65
C VAL A 81 11.30 10.80 12.52
N ARG A 82 10.05 11.21 12.77
CA ARG A 82 9.67 12.64 12.77
C ARG A 82 10.38 13.45 13.84
N ARG A 83 10.58 12.90 15.05
CA ARG A 83 11.30 13.61 16.13
C ARG A 83 12.79 13.78 15.83
N GLU A 84 13.41 12.77 15.23
CA GLU A 84 14.85 12.76 14.98
C GLU A 84 15.27 13.43 13.66
N THR A 85 14.30 13.72 12.78
CA THR A 85 14.55 14.40 11.49
C THR A 85 14.02 15.83 11.49
N LYS A 86 14.64 16.71 10.71
CA LYS A 86 14.19 18.10 10.59
C LYS A 86 12.93 18.18 9.74
N LYS A 87 12.02 19.10 10.10
CA LYS A 87 10.74 19.33 9.39
C LYS A 87 10.89 19.62 7.89
N ASN A 88 12.00 20.23 7.50
CA ASN A 88 12.30 20.56 6.10
C ASN A 88 12.98 19.42 5.32
N THR A 89 12.90 18.18 5.80
CA THR A 89 13.49 17.02 5.13
C THR A 89 12.44 16.13 4.48
N ARG A 90 12.85 15.46 3.39
CA ARG A 90 12.01 14.48 2.71
C ARG A 90 11.61 13.32 3.61
N LEU A 91 12.52 12.85 4.46
CA LEU A 91 12.26 11.80 5.46
C LEU A 91 11.14 12.18 6.42
N TYR A 92 11.17 13.42 6.93
CA TYR A 92 10.13 13.92 7.83
C TYR A 92 8.76 13.92 7.16
N LEU A 93 8.70 14.40 5.91
CA LEU A 93 7.47 14.45 5.13
C LEU A 93 6.90 13.05 4.85
N GLU A 94 7.76 12.11 4.46
CA GLU A 94 7.35 10.72 4.21
C GLU A 94 6.88 10.01 5.48
N ALA A 95 7.60 10.18 6.60
CA ALA A 95 7.16 9.66 7.89
C ALA A 95 5.81 10.27 8.33
N THR A 96 5.54 11.52 7.97
CA THR A 96 4.25 12.19 8.26
C THR A 96 3.10 11.56 7.47
N VAL A 97 3.28 11.31 6.17
CA VAL A 97 2.29 10.59 5.34
C VAL A 97 2.04 9.18 5.89
N LEU A 98 3.09 8.43 6.18
CA LEU A 98 2.97 7.04 6.65
C LEU A 98 2.35 6.96 8.06
N LEU A 99 2.61 7.94 8.92
CA LEU A 99 1.94 8.06 10.19
C LEU A 99 0.44 8.35 10.02
N ALA A 100 0.07 9.24 9.09
CA ALA A 100 -1.34 9.49 8.76
C ALA A 100 -2.03 8.21 8.29
N VAL A 101 -1.38 7.45 7.39
CA VAL A 101 -1.85 6.13 6.94
C VAL A 101 -2.04 5.16 8.11
N ALA A 102 -1.09 5.11 9.05
CA ALA A 102 -1.21 4.25 10.23
C ALA A 102 -2.40 4.62 11.13
N HIS A 103 -2.74 5.91 11.23
CA HIS A 103 -3.96 6.36 11.93
C HIS A 103 -5.24 6.03 11.14
N LEU A 104 -5.24 6.21 9.82
CA LEU A 104 -6.35 5.79 8.96
C LEU A 104 -6.64 4.29 9.06
N ARG A 105 -5.59 3.44 9.06
CA ARG A 105 -5.72 1.98 9.29
C ARG A 105 -6.35 1.63 10.63
N SER A 106 -6.18 2.47 11.64
CA SER A 106 -6.85 2.32 12.95
C SER A 106 -8.20 3.03 13.04
N ASN A 107 -8.74 3.53 11.91
CA ASN A 107 -9.97 4.31 11.83
C ASN A 107 -9.97 5.56 12.73
N ASP A 108 -8.79 6.15 12.92
CA ASP A 108 -8.56 7.34 13.74
C ASP A 108 -8.36 8.55 12.82
N LEU A 109 -9.47 8.99 12.22
CA LEU A 109 -9.45 10.13 11.30
C LEU A 109 -9.06 11.43 12.01
N PHE A 110 -9.40 11.57 13.29
CA PHE A 110 -9.09 12.75 14.09
C PHE A 110 -7.58 12.98 14.19
N SER A 111 -6.80 11.93 14.45
CA SER A 111 -5.33 12.04 14.49
C SER A 111 -4.70 12.06 13.09
N ALA A 112 -5.35 11.44 12.09
CA ALA A 112 -4.85 11.42 10.72
C ALA A 112 -4.94 12.78 10.03
N GLU A 113 -6.05 13.51 10.19
CA GLU A 113 -6.33 14.78 9.50
C GLU A 113 -5.22 15.84 9.65
N PRO A 114 -4.70 16.16 10.86
CA PRO A 114 -3.62 17.15 10.99
C PRO A 114 -2.34 16.71 10.26
N LEU A 115 -2.05 15.41 10.22
CA LEU A 115 -0.88 14.86 9.52
C LEU A 115 -1.05 14.91 8.01
N MET A 116 -2.25 14.63 7.51
CA MET A 116 -2.60 14.79 6.09
C MET A 116 -2.45 16.26 5.68
N ALA A 117 -2.96 17.19 6.49
CA ALA A 117 -2.82 18.63 6.25
C ALA A 117 -1.36 19.07 6.19
N GLU A 118 -0.55 18.61 7.14
CA GLU A 118 0.88 18.89 7.20
C GLU A 118 1.62 18.37 5.96
N ALA A 119 1.31 17.14 5.53
CA ALA A 119 1.94 16.53 4.36
C ALA A 119 1.53 17.20 3.04
N LEU A 120 0.24 17.48 2.85
CA LEU A 120 -0.29 18.00 1.59
C LEU A 120 0.00 19.49 1.39
N ARG A 121 0.02 20.28 2.47
CA ARG A 121 0.31 21.73 2.40
C ARG A 121 1.79 22.07 2.31
N ASN A 122 2.69 21.08 2.39
CA ASN A 122 4.12 21.33 2.33
C ASN A 122 4.54 21.80 0.92
N GLU A 123 5.11 23.00 0.84
CA GLU A 123 5.63 23.59 -0.41
C GLU A 123 7.16 23.58 -0.47
N GLU A 124 7.85 23.43 0.66
CA GLU A 124 9.28 23.71 0.80
C GLU A 124 10.19 22.48 0.63
N VAL A 125 9.73 21.28 1.01
CA VAL A 125 10.57 20.08 1.03
C VAL A 125 10.82 19.54 -0.38
N ILE A 126 9.81 19.66 -1.26
CA ILE A 126 9.88 19.24 -2.66
C ILE A 126 9.84 20.49 -3.52
N THR A 127 11.00 20.88 -4.05
CA THR A 127 11.16 22.13 -4.81
C THR A 127 10.51 22.08 -6.19
N SER A 128 10.51 20.92 -6.84
CA SER A 128 9.88 20.74 -8.15
C SER A 128 8.37 20.61 -8.01
N LYS A 129 7.62 21.54 -8.62
CA LYS A 129 6.15 21.52 -8.66
C LYS A 129 5.60 20.19 -9.17
N THR A 130 6.11 19.69 -10.29
CA THR A 130 5.69 18.40 -10.87
C THR A 130 5.90 17.24 -9.91
N GLN A 131 7.06 17.15 -9.25
CA GLN A 131 7.33 16.08 -8.28
C GLN A 131 6.48 16.21 -7.02
N ARG A 132 6.16 17.44 -6.63
CA ARG A 132 5.27 17.72 -5.51
C ARG A 132 3.83 17.32 -5.81
N ASP A 133 3.34 17.60 -7.01
CA ASP A 133 2.01 17.17 -7.45
C ASP A 133 1.93 15.63 -7.51
N ILE A 134 2.93 14.95 -8.08
CA ILE A 134 3.01 13.47 -8.06
C ILE A 134 2.98 12.95 -6.62
N PHE A 135 3.79 13.52 -5.73
CA PHE A 135 3.82 13.10 -4.33
C PHE A 135 2.47 13.29 -3.63
N ARG A 136 1.78 14.40 -3.90
CA ARG A 136 0.45 14.68 -3.34
C ARG A 136 -0.59 13.69 -3.84
N CYS A 137 -0.63 13.43 -5.15
CA CYS A 137 -1.55 12.44 -5.72
C CYS A 137 -1.31 11.05 -5.12
N GLU A 138 -0.06 10.59 -5.07
CA GLU A 138 0.29 9.28 -4.49
C GLU A 138 -0.03 9.20 -2.98
N ALA A 139 0.12 10.30 -2.24
CA ALA A 139 -0.26 10.35 -0.82
C ALA A 139 -1.79 10.26 -0.65
N ILE A 140 -2.55 10.97 -1.48
CA ILE A 140 -4.02 10.95 -1.45
C ILE A 140 -4.55 9.58 -1.83
N ASP A 141 -4.04 8.99 -2.91
CA ASP A 141 -4.38 7.62 -3.31
C ASP A 141 -4.13 6.64 -2.16
N ARG A 142 -3.02 6.83 -1.42
CA ARG A 142 -2.72 6.00 -0.24
C ARG A 142 -3.72 6.23 0.89
N PHE A 143 -4.11 7.48 1.16
CA PHE A 143 -5.11 7.80 2.18
C PHE A 143 -6.47 7.19 1.84
N ASP A 144 -6.92 7.30 0.59
CA ASP A 144 -8.20 6.77 0.13
C ASP A 144 -8.21 5.24 0.19
N GLN A 145 -7.16 4.59 -0.32
CA GLN A 145 -6.99 3.13 -0.28
C GLN A 145 -7.05 2.61 1.17
N GLU A 146 -6.23 3.17 2.05
CA GLU A 146 -6.08 2.65 3.41
C GLU A 146 -7.27 3.01 4.29
N GLY A 147 -7.88 4.16 4.04
CA GLY A 147 -9.16 4.55 4.61
C GLY A 147 -10.29 3.58 4.23
N ALA A 148 -10.40 3.24 2.94
CA ALA A 148 -11.40 2.30 2.45
C ALA A 148 -11.27 0.91 3.10
N LEU A 149 -10.05 0.37 3.16
CA LEU A 149 -9.79 -0.91 3.81
C LEU A 149 -10.16 -0.90 5.29
N ALA A 150 -9.77 0.16 6.02
CA ALA A 150 -10.09 0.30 7.44
C ALA A 150 -11.60 0.41 7.70
N ALA A 151 -12.32 1.13 6.83
CA ALA A 151 -13.78 1.23 6.92
C ALA A 151 -14.45 -0.13 6.70
N MET A 152 -14.00 -0.92 5.72
CA MET A 152 -14.50 -2.28 5.48
C MET A 152 -14.17 -3.23 6.63
N ALA A 153 -12.99 -3.14 7.24
CA ALA A 153 -12.57 -4.00 8.35
C ALA A 153 -13.41 -3.84 9.63
N LYS A 154 -14.17 -2.75 9.74
CA LYS A 154 -15.09 -2.49 10.86
C LYS A 154 -16.47 -3.11 10.64
N MET A 155 -16.78 -3.58 9.43
CA MET A 155 -18.07 -4.19 9.13
C MET A 155 -18.23 -5.50 9.88
N HIS A 156 -19.49 -5.87 10.15
CA HIS A 156 -19.79 -7.13 10.83
C HIS A 156 -19.27 -8.30 10.00
N PRO A 157 -18.51 -9.22 10.62
CA PRO A 157 -17.92 -10.29 9.87
C PRO A 157 -18.99 -11.26 9.37
N GLU A 158 -19.05 -11.46 8.06
CA GLU A 158 -19.82 -12.53 7.46
C GLU A 158 -18.93 -13.77 7.26
N VAL A 159 -19.55 -14.94 7.24
CA VAL A 159 -18.82 -16.19 6.98
C VAL A 159 -18.39 -16.18 5.52
N MET A 160 -17.09 -16.40 5.28
CA MET A 160 -16.52 -16.50 3.94
C MET A 160 -16.06 -17.93 3.68
N HIS A 161 -16.77 -18.65 2.81
CA HIS A 161 -16.36 -19.97 2.36
C HIS A 161 -15.60 -19.85 1.03
N GLU A 162 -14.35 -20.30 1.00
CA GLU A 162 -13.47 -20.21 -0.19
C GLU A 162 -14.09 -20.86 -1.43
N ALA A 163 -14.72 -22.03 -1.26
CA ALA A 163 -15.38 -22.75 -2.34
C ALA A 163 -16.57 -21.96 -2.93
N GLU A 164 -17.35 -21.28 -2.08
CA GLU A 164 -18.47 -20.45 -2.52
C GLU A 164 -17.97 -19.19 -3.22
N VAL A 165 -16.94 -18.54 -2.68
CA VAL A 165 -16.30 -17.37 -3.29
C VAL A 165 -15.78 -17.73 -4.68
N HIS A 166 -15.10 -18.86 -4.81
CA HIS A 166 -14.59 -19.36 -6.08
C HIS A 166 -15.72 -19.65 -7.07
N HIS A 167 -16.75 -20.39 -6.64
CA HIS A 167 -17.89 -20.72 -7.48
C HIS A 167 -18.60 -19.48 -8.01
N ASN A 168 -18.86 -18.51 -7.13
CA ASN A 168 -19.52 -17.26 -7.49
C ASN A 168 -18.65 -16.40 -8.41
N ALA A 169 -17.33 -16.38 -8.21
CA ALA A 169 -16.41 -15.68 -9.11
C ALA A 169 -16.44 -16.28 -10.53
N LEU A 170 -16.47 -17.61 -10.65
CA LEU A 170 -16.65 -18.28 -11.94
C LEU A 170 -17.98 -17.94 -12.60
N GLN A 171 -19.07 -17.82 -11.82
CA GLN A 171 -20.36 -17.39 -12.36
C GLN A 171 -20.31 -15.96 -12.92
N VAL A 172 -19.61 -15.04 -12.25
CA VAL A 172 -19.40 -13.66 -12.73
C VAL A 172 -18.66 -13.68 -14.08
N LEU A 173 -17.59 -14.48 -14.20
CA LEU A 173 -16.82 -14.59 -15.45
C LEU A 173 -17.62 -15.23 -16.58
N ARG A 174 -18.43 -16.27 -16.28
CA ARG A 174 -19.28 -16.96 -17.27
C ARG A 174 -20.34 -16.05 -17.89
N LYS A 175 -20.75 -14.98 -17.19
CA LYS A 175 -21.67 -13.97 -17.74
C LYS A 175 -21.03 -13.09 -18.82
N GLY A 176 -19.73 -13.24 -19.08
CA GLY A 176 -19.02 -12.49 -20.13
C GLY A 176 -18.79 -11.02 -19.78
N LEU A 177 -18.87 -10.66 -18.50
CA LEU A 177 -18.64 -9.30 -18.02
C LEU A 177 -17.19 -8.89 -18.27
N ASN A 178 -16.97 -7.68 -18.79
CA ASN A 178 -15.62 -7.12 -18.92
C ASN A 178 -15.12 -6.57 -17.57
N GLU A 179 -13.86 -6.13 -17.51
CA GLU A 179 -13.28 -5.64 -16.26
C GLU A 179 -14.05 -4.46 -15.65
N GLU A 180 -14.51 -3.52 -16.47
CA GLU A 180 -15.26 -2.35 -16.02
C GLU A 180 -16.62 -2.74 -15.44
N ASP A 181 -17.27 -3.75 -16.03
CA ASP A 181 -18.53 -4.29 -15.54
C ASP A 181 -18.34 -5.00 -14.19
N ILE A 182 -17.26 -5.76 -14.01
CA ILE A 182 -16.95 -6.39 -12.73
C ILE A 182 -16.63 -5.32 -11.67
N GLN A 183 -15.91 -4.25 -12.03
CA GLN A 183 -15.67 -3.11 -11.14
C GLN A 183 -16.97 -2.41 -10.75
N GLU A 184 -17.89 -2.20 -11.69
CA GLU A 184 -19.20 -1.61 -11.41
C GLU A 184 -20.00 -2.46 -10.43
N VAL A 185 -20.05 -3.78 -10.65
CA VAL A 185 -20.71 -4.72 -9.74
C VAL A 185 -20.03 -4.68 -8.37
N LEU A 186 -18.70 -4.82 -8.28
CA LEU A 186 -17.99 -4.81 -7.01
C LEU A 186 -18.25 -3.52 -6.23
N GLY A 187 -18.15 -2.35 -6.86
CA GLY A 187 -18.40 -1.08 -6.21
C GLY A 187 -19.85 -0.89 -5.76
N SER A 188 -20.82 -1.47 -6.46
CA SER A 188 -22.23 -1.45 -6.06
C SER A 188 -22.48 -2.23 -4.77
N GLN A 189 -21.70 -3.28 -4.51
CA GLN A 189 -21.83 -4.17 -3.34
C GLN A 189 -21.10 -3.64 -2.10
N VAL A 190 -20.34 -2.55 -2.23
CA VAL A 190 -19.65 -1.92 -1.11
C VAL A 190 -20.66 -1.18 -0.22
N PRO A 191 -20.66 -1.40 1.10
CA PRO A 191 -21.57 -0.72 2.01
C PRO A 191 -21.47 0.81 1.94
N GLN A 192 -22.60 1.50 2.08
CA GLN A 192 -22.64 2.97 2.00
C GLN A 192 -21.71 3.64 3.02
N GLN A 193 -21.55 3.07 4.22
CA GLN A 193 -20.65 3.62 5.24
C GLN A 193 -19.20 3.70 4.75
N VAL A 194 -18.76 2.76 3.91
CA VAL A 194 -17.43 2.78 3.30
C VAL A 194 -17.34 3.87 2.25
N LYS A 195 -18.38 4.02 1.40
CA LYS A 195 -18.47 5.08 0.39
C LYS A 195 -18.41 6.47 1.04
N ASP A 196 -19.15 6.66 2.13
CA ASP A 196 -19.18 7.91 2.89
C ASP A 196 -17.81 8.22 3.51
N PHE A 197 -17.11 7.19 4.01
CA PHE A 197 -15.77 7.34 4.56
C PHE A 197 -14.77 7.77 3.48
N ILE A 198 -14.76 7.09 2.33
CA ILE A 198 -13.90 7.44 1.19
C ILE A 198 -14.16 8.88 0.76
N LEU A 199 -15.44 9.25 0.58
CA LEU A 199 -15.82 10.61 0.20
C LEU A 199 -15.33 11.64 1.23
N LYS A 200 -15.41 11.33 2.53
CA LYS A 200 -14.91 12.21 3.58
C LYS A 200 -13.39 12.41 3.49
N VAL A 201 -12.62 11.35 3.27
CA VAL A 201 -11.16 11.43 3.12
C VAL A 201 -10.77 12.21 1.86
N ASP A 202 -11.45 11.96 0.73
CA ASP A 202 -11.22 12.70 -0.52
C ASP A 202 -11.53 14.19 -0.37
N MET A 203 -12.68 14.55 0.22
CA MET A 203 -13.07 15.94 0.45
C MET A 203 -12.07 16.67 1.37
N LEU A 204 -11.61 16.00 2.44
CA LEU A 204 -10.56 16.53 3.32
C LEU A 204 -9.26 16.76 2.55
N SER A 205 -8.79 15.75 1.83
CA SER A 205 -7.56 15.80 1.03
C SER A 205 -7.60 16.95 0.01
N ARG A 206 -8.70 17.09 -0.74
CA ARG A 206 -8.85 18.18 -1.72
C ARG A 206 -8.85 19.55 -1.09
N LYS A 207 -9.55 19.73 0.04
CA LYS A 207 -9.59 21.02 0.74
C LYS A 207 -8.18 21.51 1.10
N LEU A 208 -7.24 20.59 1.27
CA LEU A 208 -5.84 20.87 1.63
C LEU A 208 -4.95 21.21 0.41
N LEU A 209 -5.42 21.01 -0.82
CA LEU A 209 -4.65 21.22 -2.04
C LEU A 209 -4.81 22.62 -2.66
N PRO A 210 -3.75 23.13 -3.34
CA PRO A 210 -3.88 24.27 -4.25
C PRO A 210 -4.85 23.98 -5.42
N HIS A 211 -5.44 25.03 -5.99
CA HIS A 211 -6.40 24.90 -7.10
C HIS A 211 -5.86 24.09 -8.29
N GLU A 212 -4.62 24.36 -8.71
CA GLU A 212 -4.02 23.69 -9.87
C GLU A 212 -3.83 22.19 -9.63
N THR A 213 -3.42 21.78 -8.43
CA THR A 213 -3.28 20.36 -8.08
C THR A 213 -4.65 19.67 -8.00
N LYS A 214 -5.71 20.37 -7.58
CA LYS A 214 -7.08 19.82 -7.58
C LYS A 214 -7.55 19.42 -8.98
N LEU A 215 -7.14 20.17 -10.02
CA LEU A 215 -7.50 19.88 -11.41
C LEU A 215 -6.86 18.59 -11.95
N LEU A 216 -5.83 18.08 -11.29
CA LEU A 216 -5.18 16.81 -11.65
C LEU A 216 -5.92 15.58 -11.09
N LEU A 217 -6.86 15.80 -10.17
CA LEU A 217 -7.65 14.73 -9.55
C LEU A 217 -9.01 14.61 -10.25
N PRO A 218 -9.63 13.41 -10.32
CA PRO A 218 -11.01 13.23 -10.79
C PRO A 218 -11.98 14.09 -9.96
N CYS A 219 -13.26 14.29 -10.29
CA CYS A 219 -14.16 15.05 -9.39
C CYS A 219 -14.50 14.23 -8.12
N SER A 220 -14.76 14.85 -6.97
CA SER A 220 -15.20 14.13 -5.74
C SER A 220 -16.48 13.32 -5.97
N ALA A 221 -17.39 13.83 -6.79
CA ALA A 221 -18.60 13.10 -7.19
C ALA A 221 -18.27 11.85 -8.02
N ASP A 222 -17.12 11.85 -8.71
CA ASP A 222 -16.66 10.67 -9.44
C ASP A 222 -16.04 9.64 -8.49
N VAL A 223 -15.43 10.05 -7.37
CA VAL A 223 -14.77 9.13 -6.42
C VAL A 223 -15.75 8.10 -5.86
N VAL A 224 -17.02 8.49 -5.66
CA VAL A 224 -18.09 7.59 -5.18
C VAL A 224 -18.77 6.78 -6.28
N LYS A 225 -18.35 6.92 -7.55
CA LYS A 225 -18.80 6.01 -8.61
C LYS A 225 -18.31 4.60 -8.28
N ASN A 226 -19.17 3.61 -8.53
CA ASN A 226 -18.89 2.22 -8.17
C ASN A 226 -17.55 1.74 -8.75
N ARG A 227 -17.25 2.05 -10.02
CA ARG A 227 -15.94 1.71 -10.64
C ARG A 227 -14.75 2.27 -9.87
N ASN A 228 -14.82 3.53 -9.46
CA ASN A 228 -13.71 4.18 -8.76
C ASN A 228 -13.54 3.61 -7.35
N ILE A 229 -14.64 3.33 -6.64
CA ILE A 229 -14.59 2.64 -5.34
C ILE A 229 -13.95 1.25 -5.51
N ALA A 230 -14.35 0.50 -6.53
CA ALA A 230 -13.79 -0.80 -6.83
C ALA A 230 -12.29 -0.73 -7.11
N GLN A 231 -11.86 0.28 -7.86
CA GLN A 231 -10.45 0.53 -8.13
C GLN A 231 -9.68 0.91 -6.85
N ILE A 232 -10.22 1.78 -6.00
CA ILE A 232 -9.62 2.15 -4.71
C ILE A 232 -9.43 0.91 -3.84
N ILE A 233 -10.45 0.07 -3.73
CA ILE A 233 -10.40 -1.18 -2.96
C ILE A 233 -9.37 -2.13 -3.55
N PHE A 234 -9.45 -2.39 -4.86
CA PHE A 234 -8.52 -3.28 -5.57
C PHE A 234 -7.07 -2.83 -5.38
N LEU A 235 -6.79 -1.53 -5.55
CA LEU A 235 -5.46 -0.97 -5.35
C LEU A 235 -4.99 -1.04 -3.89
N GLY A 236 -5.91 -0.89 -2.94
CA GLY A 236 -5.64 -1.05 -1.51
C GLY A 236 -5.22 -2.48 -1.17
N VAL A 237 -5.99 -3.48 -1.62
CA VAL A 237 -5.66 -4.89 -1.35
C VAL A 237 -4.48 -5.39 -2.19
N LYS A 238 -4.16 -4.72 -3.31
CA LYS A 238 -3.13 -5.17 -4.27
C LYS A 238 -1.80 -5.49 -3.61
N ARG A 239 -1.39 -4.71 -2.60
CA ARG A 239 -0.06 -4.89 -1.98
C ARG A 239 0.06 -6.23 -1.28
N LYS A 240 -1.01 -6.66 -0.59
CA LYS A 240 -1.08 -7.97 0.04
C LYS A 240 -1.32 -9.08 -0.97
N LEU A 241 -2.23 -8.87 -1.94
CA LEU A 241 -2.47 -9.83 -3.01
C LEU A 241 -1.19 -10.11 -3.81
N TYR A 242 -0.37 -9.10 -4.09
CA TYR A 242 0.89 -9.26 -4.79
C TYR A 242 1.80 -10.24 -4.08
N LYS A 243 1.94 -10.16 -2.75
CA LYS A 243 2.73 -11.12 -1.99
C LYS A 243 2.16 -12.54 -2.07
N CYS A 244 0.84 -12.70 -1.99
CA CYS A 244 0.22 -14.02 -1.97
C CYS A 244 0.16 -14.70 -3.35
N VAL A 245 0.19 -13.92 -4.44
CA VAL A 245 -0.10 -14.39 -5.80
C VAL A 245 1.09 -14.29 -6.73
N CYS A 246 2.05 -13.39 -6.47
CA CYS A 246 3.20 -13.13 -7.32
C CYS A 246 4.54 -13.56 -6.73
N ASP A 247 4.58 -14.04 -5.48
CA ASP A 247 5.78 -14.62 -4.91
C ASP A 247 6.04 -15.99 -5.57
N GLU A 248 7.25 -16.21 -6.06
CA GLU A 248 7.66 -17.46 -6.71
C GLU A 248 7.49 -18.67 -5.79
N ASP A 249 7.57 -18.45 -4.47
CA ASP A 249 7.38 -19.46 -3.46
C ASP A 249 5.90 -19.68 -3.09
N SER A 250 4.97 -18.84 -3.57
CA SER A 250 3.54 -19.00 -3.29
C SER A 250 2.94 -20.18 -4.05
N GLU A 251 2.02 -20.91 -3.39
CA GLU A 251 1.30 -22.03 -4.02
C GLU A 251 0.47 -21.57 -5.21
N THR A 252 -0.15 -20.39 -5.13
CA THR A 252 -0.93 -19.81 -6.23
C THR A 252 -0.07 -19.51 -7.45
N TYR A 253 1.13 -18.96 -7.27
CA TYR A 253 2.06 -18.72 -8.38
C TYR A 253 2.58 -20.02 -8.99
N LYS A 254 2.95 -20.99 -8.15
CA LYS A 254 3.39 -22.32 -8.60
C LYS A 254 2.29 -23.06 -9.37
N ALA A 255 1.05 -22.99 -8.90
CA ALA A 255 -0.12 -23.57 -9.56
C ALA A 255 -0.36 -22.93 -10.94
N TRP A 256 -0.19 -21.61 -11.06
CA TRP A 256 -0.30 -20.90 -12.34
C TRP A 256 0.76 -21.30 -13.34
N ILE A 257 2.04 -21.28 -12.93
CA ILE A 257 3.15 -21.59 -13.82
C ILE A 257 3.11 -23.05 -14.28
N ARG A 258 2.75 -23.99 -13.39
CA ARG A 258 2.77 -25.43 -13.68
C ARG A 258 1.48 -25.95 -14.33
N GLY A 259 0.33 -25.43 -13.92
CA GLY A 259 -1.00 -25.94 -14.31
C GLY A 259 -1.80 -25.01 -15.23
N GLY A 260 -1.34 -23.77 -15.42
CA GLY A 260 -2.01 -22.77 -16.26
C GLY A 260 -3.40 -22.38 -15.75
N LEU A 261 -4.22 -21.84 -16.66
CA LEU A 261 -5.55 -21.31 -16.34
C LEU A 261 -6.50 -22.40 -15.82
N ASN A 262 -6.39 -23.63 -16.32
CA ASN A 262 -7.31 -24.72 -15.96
C ASN A 262 -7.19 -25.09 -14.48
N THR A 263 -5.97 -25.32 -13.98
CA THR A 263 -5.73 -25.68 -12.57
C THR A 263 -6.20 -24.60 -11.61
N ILE A 264 -5.99 -23.33 -11.96
CA ILE A 264 -6.42 -22.22 -11.10
C ILE A 264 -7.93 -22.00 -11.12
N CYS A 265 -8.57 -22.18 -12.26
CA CYS A 265 -10.02 -22.11 -12.37
C CYS A 265 -10.74 -23.34 -11.80
N SER A 266 -10.05 -24.46 -11.56
CA SER A 266 -10.66 -25.68 -11.00
C SER A 266 -10.42 -25.87 -9.51
N GLU A 267 -9.28 -25.43 -8.98
CA GLU A 267 -8.84 -25.75 -7.60
C GLU A 267 -8.96 -24.57 -6.62
N GLY A 268 -9.46 -23.41 -7.04
CA GLY A 268 -9.80 -22.33 -6.11
C GLY A 268 -8.63 -21.54 -5.53
N TYR A 269 -7.37 -21.77 -5.92
CA TYR A 269 -6.19 -21.10 -5.36
C TYR A 269 -6.29 -19.57 -5.29
N VAL A 270 -6.86 -18.94 -6.33
CA VAL A 270 -7.02 -17.48 -6.38
C VAL A 270 -8.05 -17.02 -5.34
N ALA A 271 -9.16 -17.74 -5.20
CA ALA A 271 -10.18 -17.43 -4.20
C ALA A 271 -9.61 -17.60 -2.79
N SER A 272 -8.89 -18.69 -2.51
CA SER A 272 -8.23 -18.92 -1.22
C SER A 272 -7.23 -17.81 -0.89
N SER A 273 -6.45 -17.35 -1.88
CA SER A 273 -5.50 -16.24 -1.71
C SER A 273 -6.21 -14.93 -1.37
N VAL A 274 -7.29 -14.62 -2.07
CA VAL A 274 -8.09 -13.41 -1.83
C VAL A 274 -8.75 -13.47 -0.46
N VAL A 275 -9.36 -14.60 -0.10
CA VAL A 275 -10.00 -14.83 1.21
C VAL A 275 -8.99 -14.67 2.33
N ALA A 276 -7.82 -15.30 2.23
CA ALA A 276 -6.75 -15.18 3.22
C ALA A 276 -6.28 -13.73 3.37
N VAL A 277 -6.07 -13.01 2.27
CA VAL A 277 -5.67 -11.59 2.31
C VAL A 277 -6.73 -10.72 2.97
N LEU A 278 -8.02 -10.94 2.67
CA LEU A 278 -9.10 -10.17 3.29
C LEU A 278 -9.25 -10.52 4.76
N ALA A 279 -9.09 -11.79 5.15
CA ALA A 279 -9.09 -12.22 6.55
C ALA A 279 -7.95 -11.57 7.34
N ASP A 280 -6.74 -11.50 6.78
CA ASP A 280 -5.59 -10.76 7.35
C ASP A 280 -5.89 -9.27 7.55
N LEU A 281 -6.69 -8.70 6.64
CA LEU A 281 -7.18 -7.32 6.71
C LEU A 281 -8.39 -7.15 7.62
N LYS A 282 -8.91 -8.26 8.20
CA LYS A 282 -10.16 -8.31 8.96
C LYS A 282 -11.38 -7.86 8.16
N ILE A 283 -11.35 -8.02 6.84
CA ILE A 283 -12.45 -7.72 5.93
C ILE A 283 -13.16 -9.04 5.62
N PHE A 284 -14.45 -9.09 5.93
CA PHE A 284 -15.26 -10.29 5.81
C PHE A 284 -16.55 -10.01 5.02
N ILE A 285 -16.39 -9.52 3.79
CA ILE A 285 -17.51 -9.13 2.90
C ILE A 285 -17.47 -10.05 1.67
N PRO A 286 -18.32 -11.10 1.60
CA PRO A 286 -18.27 -12.11 0.53
C PRO A 286 -18.35 -11.53 -0.87
N ALA A 287 -19.19 -10.51 -1.09
CA ALA A 287 -19.34 -9.86 -2.39
C ALA A 287 -18.03 -9.19 -2.87
N VAL A 288 -17.27 -8.59 -1.95
CA VAL A 288 -15.96 -8.00 -2.25
C VAL A 288 -14.97 -9.10 -2.63
N SER A 289 -14.96 -10.22 -1.89
CA SER A 289 -14.09 -11.37 -2.17
C SER A 289 -14.38 -11.99 -3.53
N VAL A 290 -15.65 -12.14 -3.89
CA VAL A 290 -16.09 -12.64 -5.19
C VAL A 290 -15.61 -11.71 -6.31
N GLY A 291 -15.86 -10.41 -6.21
CA GLY A 291 -15.47 -9.47 -7.26
C GLY A 291 -13.95 -9.33 -7.39
N LEU A 292 -13.19 -9.31 -6.29
CA LEU A 292 -11.72 -9.30 -6.32
C LEU A 292 -11.15 -10.57 -6.96
N THR A 293 -11.72 -11.74 -6.63
CA THR A 293 -11.35 -13.03 -7.22
C THR A 293 -11.63 -13.01 -8.73
N ALA A 294 -12.82 -12.56 -9.14
CA ALA A 294 -13.18 -12.46 -10.55
C ALA A 294 -12.26 -11.49 -11.32
N LEU A 295 -11.97 -10.30 -10.77
CA LEU A 295 -11.05 -9.35 -11.38
C LEU A 295 -9.64 -9.93 -11.57
N LEU A 296 -9.12 -10.61 -10.55
CA LEU A 296 -7.79 -11.20 -10.59
C LEU A 296 -7.70 -12.35 -11.60
N MET A 297 -8.72 -13.22 -11.65
CA MET A 297 -8.83 -14.28 -12.64
C MET A 297 -8.97 -13.73 -14.07
N GLN A 298 -9.76 -12.68 -14.27
CA GLN A 298 -9.95 -12.05 -15.58
C GLN A 298 -8.68 -11.38 -16.11
N LYS A 299 -7.95 -10.66 -15.25
CA LYS A 299 -6.66 -10.05 -15.63
C LYS A 299 -5.59 -11.10 -15.92
N GLY A 300 -5.62 -12.21 -15.19
CA GLY A 300 -4.58 -13.23 -15.18
C GLY A 300 -3.39 -12.85 -14.29
N ILE A 301 -2.78 -13.85 -13.65
CA ILE A 301 -1.72 -13.64 -12.64
C ILE A 301 -0.49 -12.96 -13.25
N THR A 302 -0.05 -13.39 -14.44
CA THR A 302 1.13 -12.79 -15.09
C THR A 302 0.96 -11.29 -15.34
N ASN A 303 -0.20 -10.87 -15.87
CA ASN A 303 -0.48 -9.46 -16.11
C ASN A 303 -0.65 -8.70 -14.80
N PHE A 304 -1.31 -9.31 -13.81
CA PHE A 304 -1.44 -8.72 -12.48
C PHE A 304 -0.06 -8.44 -11.86
N CYS A 305 0.83 -9.42 -11.86
CA CYS A 305 2.17 -9.28 -11.28
C CYS A 305 3.05 -8.29 -12.05
N ALA A 306 2.96 -8.24 -13.38
CA ALA A 306 3.68 -7.25 -14.17
C ALA A 306 3.20 -5.81 -13.87
N ALA A 307 1.89 -5.59 -13.74
CA ALA A 307 1.30 -4.26 -13.61
C ALA A 307 1.19 -3.75 -12.15
N ASN A 308 1.18 -4.63 -11.14
CA ASN A 308 0.77 -4.26 -9.78
C ASN A 308 1.88 -4.36 -8.73
N LYS A 309 3.16 -4.40 -9.14
CA LYS A 309 4.29 -4.36 -8.20
C LYS A 309 4.14 -3.16 -7.24
N PRO A 310 4.10 -3.39 -5.91
CA PRO A 310 3.93 -2.31 -4.94
C PRO A 310 5.03 -1.26 -5.05
N LYS A 311 4.65 0.02 -5.05
CA LYS A 311 5.57 1.15 -4.96
C LYS A 311 5.54 1.69 -3.53
N ARG A 312 6.71 1.99 -2.96
CA ARG A 312 6.80 2.70 -1.67
C ARG A 312 6.86 4.20 -1.87
N LEU A 313 6.51 4.92 -0.82
CA LEU A 313 6.54 6.37 -0.83
C LEU A 313 7.98 6.89 -1.05
N MET A 314 8.99 6.22 -0.49
CA MET A 314 10.40 6.55 -0.71
C MET A 314 10.88 6.30 -2.14
N ASP A 315 10.23 5.42 -2.91
CA ASP A 315 10.67 5.13 -4.29
C ASP A 315 10.38 6.32 -5.23
N LEU A 316 9.45 7.21 -4.83
CA LEU A 316 9.15 8.48 -5.52
C LEU A 316 10.34 9.45 -5.56
N ARG A 317 11.40 9.22 -4.77
CA ARG A 317 12.62 10.04 -4.77
C ARG A 317 13.45 9.88 -6.04
N ARG A 318 13.30 8.77 -6.77
CA ARG A 318 14.12 8.47 -7.95
C ARG A 318 13.58 9.23 -9.16
N LYS A 319 14.37 10.18 -9.69
CA LYS A 319 14.10 10.81 -10.99
C LYS A 319 13.93 9.71 -12.04
N GLY A 320 12.71 9.52 -12.54
CA GLY A 320 12.40 8.56 -13.60
C GLY A 320 11.49 7.38 -13.22
N ALA A 321 10.90 7.31 -12.01
CA ALA A 321 9.91 6.27 -11.67
C ALA A 321 8.51 6.46 -12.33
N GLY A 322 8.49 7.10 -13.49
CA GLY A 322 7.34 7.32 -14.34
C GLY A 322 7.74 7.15 -15.79
N ARG A 323 7.78 5.90 -16.24
CA ARG A 323 7.32 5.36 -17.52
C ARG A 323 7.08 3.88 -17.31
#